data_AF-A0A850ER35-F1
#
_entry.id   AF-A0A850ER35-F1
#
_cell.length_a   1.000
_cell.length_b   1.000
_cell.length_c   1.000
_cell.angle_alpha   90.00
_cell.angle_beta   90.00
_cell.angle_gamma   90.00
#
_symmetry.space_group_name_H-M   'P 1'
#
loop_
_entity.id
_entity.type
_entity.pdbx_description
1 polymer ?
#
loop_
_entity_poly.entity_id
_entity_poly.type
_entity_poly.pdbx_seq_one_letter_code
_entity_poly.pdbx_strand_id
1 'polypeptide(L)' 'MPAWAKSSAANVKQAGIVQGKGGNQFAAQDHATRAEAVAVLLKMLGSTG' A
#
# COMPACT_ATOMS: atom_id res chain seq x y z
N MET A 1 9.37 0.94 -10.25
CA MET A 1 9.62 0.32 -8.92
C MET A 1 10.77 -0.66 -9.02
N PRO A 2 11.68 -0.71 -8.03
CA PRO A 2 12.81 -1.65 -8.02
C PRO A 2 12.34 -3.11 -7.82
N ALA A 3 13.12 -4.07 -8.30
CA ALA A 3 12.73 -5.49 -8.32
C ALA A 3 12.44 -6.05 -6.93
N TRP A 4 13.22 -5.65 -5.92
CA TRP A 4 13.04 -6.09 -4.53
C TRP A 4 11.66 -5.74 -3.95
N ALA A 5 11.04 -4.65 -4.43
CA ALA A 5 9.77 -4.16 -3.88
C ALA A 5 8.55 -4.87 -4.48
N LYS A 6 8.69 -5.54 -5.64
CA LYS A 6 7.55 -6.06 -6.41
C LYS A 6 6.74 -7.09 -5.62
N SER A 7 7.40 -8.07 -5.04
CA SER A 7 6.74 -9.16 -4.32
C SER A 7 6.05 -8.66 -3.05
N SER A 8 6.74 -7.82 -2.27
CA SER A 8 6.17 -7.21 -1.06
C SER A 8 4.97 -6.32 -1.40
N ALA A 9 5.06 -5.51 -2.46
CA ALA A 9 3.98 -4.67 -2.95
C ALA A 9 2.75 -5.49 -3.39
N ALA A 10 2.96 -6.62 -4.08
CA ALA A 10 1.89 -7.52 -4.46
C ALA A 10 1.18 -8.13 -3.24
N ASN A 11 1.95 -8.56 -2.24
CA ASN A 11 1.41 -9.17 -1.02
C ASN A 11 0.54 -8.18 -0.23
N VAL A 12 1.02 -6.95 0.00
CA VAL A 12 0.25 -5.94 0.75
C VAL A 12 -0.97 -5.44 -0.02
N LYS A 13 -0.92 -5.49 -1.36
CA LYS A 13 -2.10 -5.21 -2.21
C LYS A 13 -3.13 -6.32 -2.08
N GLN A 14 -2.72 -7.58 -2.17
CA GLN A 14 -3.61 -8.73 -2.04
C GLN A 14 -4.24 -8.82 -0.65
N ALA A 15 -3.49 -8.43 0.39
CA ALA A 15 -4.00 -8.34 1.76
C ALA A 15 -4.92 -7.12 2.01
N GLY A 16 -5.15 -6.25 1.02
CA GLY A 16 -5.98 -5.05 1.16
C GLY A 16 -5.37 -3.94 2.04
N ILE A 17 -4.12 -4.10 2.46
CA ILE A 17 -3.37 -3.18 3.32
C ILE A 17 -3.04 -1.91 2.54
N VAL A 18 -2.49 -2.05 1.33
CA VAL A 18 -2.20 -0.93 0.43
C VAL A 18 -3.13 -1.01 -0.77
N GLN A 19 -3.74 0.12 -1.12
CA GLN A 19 -4.51 0.25 -2.35
C GLN A 19 -3.81 1.28 -3.23
N GLY A 20 -3.75 0.99 -4.53
CA GLY A 20 -3.22 1.95 -5.50
C GLY A 20 -4.11 3.18 -5.61
N LYS A 21 -3.70 4.12 -6.45
CA LYS A 21 -4.51 5.25 -6.87
C LYS A 21 -5.54 4.81 -7.91
N GLY A 22 -6.49 5.72 -8.22
CA GLY A 22 -7.48 5.50 -9.27
C GLY A 22 -6.86 5.15 -10.64
N GLY A 23 -7.67 4.59 -11.54
CA GLY A 23 -7.20 4.22 -12.88
C GLY A 23 -6.29 2.98 -12.91
N ASN A 24 -6.49 2.03 -11.98
CA ASN A 24 -5.72 0.78 -11.89
C ASN A 24 -4.20 0.99 -11.69
N GLN A 25 -3.79 2.10 -11.07
CA GLN A 25 -2.38 2.46 -10.91
C GLN A 25 -1.90 2.24 -9.47
N PHE A 26 -0.87 1.41 -9.27
CA PHE A 26 -0.29 1.21 -7.93
C PHE A 26 0.54 2.42 -7.44
N ALA A 27 1.02 3.27 -8.36
CA ALA A 27 1.78 4.50 -8.05
C ALA A 27 3.05 4.28 -7.20
N ALA A 28 3.82 3.23 -7.50
CA ALA A 28 4.99 2.80 -6.71
C ALA A 28 6.15 3.81 -6.56
N GLN A 29 6.17 4.89 -7.36
CA GLN A 29 7.21 5.93 -7.31
C GLN A 29 6.72 7.22 -6.66
N ASP A 30 5.42 7.31 -6.34
CA ASP A 30 4.85 8.48 -5.71
C ASP A 30 5.12 8.46 -4.20
N HIS A 31 5.16 9.65 -3.60
CA HIS A 31 5.17 9.77 -2.14
C HIS A 31 3.79 9.46 -1.57
N ALA A 32 3.78 8.70 -0.47
CA ALA A 32 2.60 8.57 0.36
C ALA A 32 2.38 9.83 1.19
N THR A 33 1.13 10.24 1.35
CA THR A 33 0.73 11.25 2.33
C THR A 33 0.81 10.69 3.76
N ARG A 34 0.84 11.58 4.76
CA ARG A 34 0.79 11.17 6.17
C ARG A 34 -0.47 10.35 6.49
N ALA A 35 -1.61 10.72 5.93
CA ALA A 35 -2.87 10.02 6.14
C ALA A 35 -2.83 8.59 5.56
N GLU A 36 -2.32 8.43 4.33
CA GLU A 36 -2.15 7.11 3.71
C GLU A 36 -1.19 6.22 4.50
N ALA A 37 -0.07 6.78 4.98
CA ALA A 37 0.89 6.04 5.79
C ALA A 37 0.26 5.52 7.10
N VAL A 38 -0.51 6.36 7.81
CA VAL A 38 -1.21 5.96 9.04
C VAL A 38 -2.27 4.89 8.74
N ALA A 39 -3.04 5.03 7.66
CA ALA A 39 -4.03 4.03 7.27
C ALA A 39 -3.40 2.66 6.99
N VAL A 40 -2.23 2.63 6.34
CA VAL A 40 -1.46 1.39 6.10
C VAL A 40 -1.04 0.75 7.42
N LEU A 41 -0.48 1.54 8.35
CA LEU A 41 -0.06 1.03 9.66
C LEU A 41 -1.22 0.45 10.47
N LEU A 42 -2.38 1.14 10.49
CA LEU A 42 -3.56 0.66 11.20
C LEU A 42 -4.09 -0.67 10.62
N LYS A 43 -4.10 -0.81 9.29
CA LYS A 43 -4.47 -2.06 8.61
C LYS A 43 -3.48 -3.18 8.91
N MET A 44 -2.17 -2.89 8.95
CA MET A 44 -1.15 -3.87 9.32
C MET A 44 -1.32 -4.40 10.74
N LEU A 45 -1.79 -3.56 11.66
CA LEU A 45 -2.07 -3.92 13.05
C LEU A 45 -3.44 -4.59 13.24
N GLY A 46 -4.23 -4.78 12.17
CA GLY A 46 -5.58 -5.34 12.27
C GLY A 46 -6.57 -4.46 13.02
N SER A 47 -6.28 -3.15 13.15
CA SER A 47 -7.08 -2.21 13.96
C SER A 47 -8.27 -1.60 13.19
N THR A 48 -8.50 -2.02 11.96
CA THR A 48 -9.64 -1.59 11.15
C THR A 48 -10.75 -2.63 11.26
N GLY A 49 -11.77 -2.32 12.07
CA GLY A 49 -13.04 -3.06 12.12
C GLY A 49 -13.89 -2.85 10.88
#